data_AF-A0A9J7KVJ2-F1
#
_entry.id   AF-A0A9J7KVJ2-F1
#
_cell.length_a   1.000
_cell.length_b   1.000
_cell.length_c   1.000
_cell.angle_alpha   90.00
_cell.angle_beta   90.00
_cell.angle_gamma   90.00
#
_symmetry.space_group_name_H-M   'P 1'
#
loop_
_entity.id
_entity.type
_entity.pdbx_description
1 polymer ?
#
loop_
_entity_poly.entity_id
_entity_poly.type
_entity_poly.pdbx_seq_one_letter_code
_entity_poly.pdbx_strand_id
1 'polypeptide(L)'
;MTMTTDTSDPRILLDLNRDILVRDIYCVDPIVDHLMIHLTEEEKNTIRGGQGDNRHSQARKLLDVVRSKGLGAFFCFREALRRCNCNYPHLEDLLRHCPINAHNEKFMFWCEQCECLQCEHCKNKHVHPEHDLTAIFSVTENIKTKFDCFVRESRTKLSCIRNRQISSVEHRELKSWAETSGVEIRTLVSKTIEEEENWFANKLSNEGTPSVCEQGSVDTAVLNVGGPSDVDRAAVGQVAARRKYEDAGGLRTLLALNRKELIQEMQFIGPITDSLCKKDVITPEEECIIVQTPSTPQEQARRLLDIIACKGKIETLHHFAKALETTYPYLAELLHQCPEHNAKFEFYCEKCAVLVCLACRDSNHTDHVTTSITTVITLCKSEFDRFIVDNRNKLMDIRHQKIGPDGQVKLVKESGAVLRDMVIRKIDEEVNMFISKLDQSLPNLTKPPKGMERKSRKRKKAR
;
A
#
# COMPACT_ATOMS: atom_id res chain seq x y z
N MET A 1 -24.05 36.63 1.59
CA MET A 1 -24.68 35.31 1.80
C MET A 1 -23.99 34.32 0.88
N THR A 2 -22.98 33.64 1.38
CA THR A 2 -22.37 32.47 0.72
C THR A 2 -23.39 31.34 0.78
N MET A 3 -24.01 31.00 -0.35
CA MET A 3 -24.83 29.79 -0.44
C MET A 3 -23.93 28.63 -0.04
N THR A 4 -24.26 27.95 1.05
CA THR A 4 -23.68 26.67 1.43
C THR A 4 -24.12 25.66 0.37
N THR A 5 -23.41 25.64 -0.76
CA THR A 5 -23.59 24.61 -1.78
C THR A 5 -23.37 23.28 -1.10
N ASP A 6 -24.42 22.47 -1.08
CA ASP A 6 -24.38 21.12 -0.54
C ASP A 6 -23.24 20.36 -1.22
N THR A 7 -22.17 20.10 -0.46
CA THR A 7 -20.94 19.46 -0.94
C THR A 7 -21.05 17.95 -0.92
N SER A 8 -22.20 17.40 -0.52
CA SER A 8 -22.42 15.96 -0.42
C SER A 8 -22.66 15.30 -1.78
N ASP A 9 -23.14 16.04 -2.78
CA ASP A 9 -23.42 15.47 -4.10
C ASP A 9 -22.15 15.35 -4.94
N PRO A 10 -21.65 14.14 -5.26
CA PRO A 10 -20.45 13.97 -6.08
C PRO A 10 -20.60 14.54 -7.50
N ARG A 11 -21.83 14.82 -7.97
CA ARG A 11 -22.06 15.53 -9.24
C ARG A 11 -21.54 16.96 -9.22
N ILE A 12 -21.33 17.57 -8.04
CA ILE A 12 -20.68 18.88 -7.93
C ILE A 12 -19.28 18.86 -8.54
N LEU A 13 -18.62 17.69 -8.59
CA LEU A 13 -17.32 17.53 -9.23
C LEU A 13 -17.36 17.78 -10.74
N LEU A 14 -18.51 17.57 -11.39
CA LEU A 14 -18.69 17.90 -12.80
C LEU A 14 -18.67 19.41 -13.03
N ASP A 15 -19.19 20.19 -12.08
CA ASP A 15 -19.18 21.66 -12.15
C ASP A 15 -17.81 22.21 -11.80
N LEU A 16 -17.23 21.72 -10.70
CA LEU A 16 -15.96 22.21 -10.19
C LEU A 16 -14.82 21.93 -11.17
N ASN A 17 -14.91 20.86 -11.95
CA ASN A 17 -13.93 20.49 -12.97
C ASN A 17 -14.42 20.75 -14.40
N ARG A 18 -15.53 21.49 -14.57
CA ARG A 18 -16.24 21.60 -15.86
C ARG A 18 -15.33 22.07 -16.98
N ASP A 19 -14.50 23.09 -16.73
CA ASP A 19 -13.62 23.65 -17.76
C ASP A 19 -12.56 22.65 -18.22
N ILE A 20 -11.97 21.89 -17.28
CA ILE A 20 -10.98 20.86 -17.58
C ILE A 20 -11.64 19.71 -18.36
N LEU A 21 -12.78 19.21 -17.87
CA LEU A 21 -13.54 18.14 -18.53
C LEU A 21 -13.95 18.54 -19.95
N VAL A 22 -14.50 19.74 -20.14
CA VAL A 22 -14.91 20.24 -21.46
C VAL A 22 -13.74 20.44 -22.40
N ARG A 23 -12.57 20.85 -21.89
CA ARG A 23 -11.35 21.03 -22.68
C ARG A 23 -10.79 19.69 -23.15
N ASP A 24 -10.76 18.71 -22.26
CA ASP A 24 -9.96 17.48 -22.43
C ASP A 24 -10.78 16.29 -22.97
N ILE A 25 -12.12 16.31 -22.84
CA ILE A 25 -12.99 15.36 -23.53
C ILE A 25 -13.03 15.72 -25.03
N TYR A 26 -12.22 15.01 -25.82
CA TYR A 26 -12.08 15.24 -27.25
C TYR A 26 -13.22 14.63 -28.08
N CYS A 27 -13.73 13.48 -27.63
CA CYS A 27 -14.75 12.69 -28.30
C CYS A 27 -15.76 12.17 -27.27
N VAL A 28 -17.04 12.48 -27.48
CA VAL A 28 -18.14 12.09 -26.59
C VAL A 28 -18.76 10.75 -26.97
N ASP A 29 -18.66 10.32 -28.23
CA ASP A 29 -19.38 9.14 -28.73
C ASP A 29 -19.10 7.86 -27.92
N PRO A 30 -17.84 7.49 -27.63
CA PRO A 30 -17.60 6.27 -26.87
C PRO A 30 -18.10 6.39 -25.42
N ILE A 31 -18.16 7.60 -24.86
CA ILE A 31 -18.73 7.83 -23.52
C ILE A 31 -20.25 7.66 -23.57
N VAL A 32 -20.90 8.26 -24.58
CA VAL A 32 -22.35 8.16 -24.81
C VAL A 32 -22.77 6.71 -25.05
N ASP A 33 -21.99 5.94 -25.81
CA ASP A 33 -22.24 4.52 -26.07
C ASP A 33 -22.09 3.66 -24.80
N HIS A 34 -21.25 4.07 -23.85
CA HIS A 34 -21.15 3.42 -22.55
C HIS A 34 -22.33 3.77 -21.63
N LEU A 35 -22.90 4.97 -21.79
CA LEU A 35 -24.04 5.48 -21.02
C LEU A 35 -25.41 5.01 -21.52
N MET A 36 -25.47 4.03 -22.45
CA MET A 36 -26.71 3.70 -23.16
C MET A 36 -27.89 3.29 -22.27
N ILE A 37 -27.64 2.73 -21.09
CA ILE A 37 -28.70 2.37 -20.13
C ILE A 37 -29.30 3.58 -19.40
N HIS A 38 -28.63 4.74 -19.41
CA HIS A 38 -29.04 5.95 -18.70
C HIS A 38 -29.51 7.10 -19.61
N LEU A 39 -29.29 6.97 -20.93
CA LEU A 39 -29.61 8.02 -21.91
C LEU A 39 -30.71 7.57 -22.87
N THR A 40 -31.70 8.43 -23.10
CA THR A 40 -32.66 8.26 -24.19
C THR A 40 -32.00 8.56 -25.54
N GLU A 41 -32.58 8.06 -26.65
CA GLU A 41 -32.07 8.39 -27.99
C GLU A 41 -32.09 9.90 -28.28
N GLU A 42 -33.08 10.62 -27.75
CA GLU A 42 -33.15 12.08 -27.86
C GLU A 42 -31.98 12.76 -27.15
N GLU A 43 -31.60 12.29 -25.97
CA GLU A 43 -30.45 12.82 -25.23
C GLU A 43 -29.13 12.49 -25.92
N LYS A 44 -28.99 11.28 -26.47
CA LYS A 44 -27.83 10.90 -27.29
C LYS A 44 -27.69 11.83 -28.49
N ASN A 45 -28.78 12.08 -29.21
CA ASN A 45 -28.81 13.00 -30.34
C ASN A 45 -28.52 14.45 -29.89
N THR A 46 -29.02 14.86 -28.73
CA THR A 46 -28.74 16.18 -28.15
C THR A 46 -27.25 16.35 -27.85
N ILE A 47 -26.60 15.35 -27.25
CA ILE A 47 -25.17 15.36 -26.94
C ILE A 47 -24.32 15.35 -28.20
N ARG A 48 -24.64 14.47 -29.16
CA ARG A 48 -23.96 14.40 -30.47
C ARG A 48 -24.12 15.69 -31.25
N GLY A 49 -25.22 16.41 -31.04
CA GLY A 49 -25.45 17.70 -31.64
C GLY A 49 -25.76 17.62 -33.13
N GLY A 50 -25.93 18.80 -33.74
CA GLY A 50 -26.18 18.95 -35.17
C GLY A 50 -24.95 19.43 -35.95
N GLN A 51 -25.13 19.63 -37.25
CA GLN A 51 -24.10 20.22 -38.12
C GLN A 51 -23.70 21.60 -37.57
N GLY A 52 -22.45 21.74 -37.10
CA GLY A 52 -21.91 23.00 -36.55
C GLY A 52 -21.63 23.00 -35.05
N ASP A 53 -22.04 21.97 -34.29
CA ASP A 53 -21.59 21.82 -32.91
C ASP A 53 -20.10 21.48 -32.86
N ASN A 54 -19.34 22.23 -32.07
CA ASN A 54 -17.94 21.89 -31.80
C ASN A 54 -17.84 20.89 -30.62
N ARG A 55 -16.69 20.21 -30.51
CA ARG A 55 -16.43 19.22 -29.46
C ARG A 55 -16.68 19.75 -28.03
N HIS A 56 -16.39 21.02 -27.78
CA HIS A 56 -16.57 21.63 -26.46
C HIS A 56 -18.06 21.84 -26.14
N SER A 57 -18.88 22.19 -27.14
CA SER A 57 -20.34 22.23 -27.04
C SER A 57 -20.90 20.85 -26.70
N GLN A 58 -20.45 19.81 -27.42
CA GLN A 58 -20.86 18.43 -27.18
C GLN A 58 -20.48 17.95 -25.76
N ALA A 59 -19.25 18.23 -25.32
CA ALA A 59 -18.80 17.88 -23.97
C ALA A 59 -19.61 18.61 -22.88
N ARG A 60 -19.95 19.90 -23.06
CA ARG A 60 -20.83 20.61 -22.11
C ARG A 60 -22.21 19.95 -22.02
N LYS A 61 -22.82 19.64 -23.16
CA LYS A 61 -24.12 18.96 -23.21
C LYS A 61 -24.07 17.60 -22.53
N LEU A 62 -23.00 16.82 -22.75
CA LEU A 62 -22.77 15.56 -22.05
C LEU A 62 -22.76 15.74 -20.53
N LEU A 63 -21.99 16.71 -20.01
CA LEU A 63 -21.92 16.95 -18.56
C LEU A 63 -23.25 17.41 -17.98
N ASP A 64 -24.01 18.24 -18.71
CA ASP A 64 -25.33 18.71 -18.28
C ASP A 64 -26.33 17.55 -18.18
N VAL A 65 -26.35 16.67 -19.19
CA VAL A 65 -27.22 15.49 -19.19
C VAL A 65 -26.81 14.51 -18.09
N VAL A 66 -25.51 14.22 -17.92
CA VAL A 66 -25.03 13.33 -16.85
C VAL A 66 -25.44 13.87 -15.48
N ARG A 67 -25.31 15.19 -15.27
CA ARG A 67 -25.71 15.85 -14.02
C ARG A 67 -27.22 15.71 -13.76
N SER A 68 -28.05 15.99 -14.77
CA SER A 68 -29.51 15.98 -14.62
C SER A 68 -30.07 14.58 -14.41
N LYS A 69 -29.37 13.54 -14.87
CA LYS A 69 -29.80 12.14 -14.73
C LYS A 69 -29.59 11.53 -13.35
N GLY A 70 -28.76 12.14 -12.50
CA GLY A 70 -28.51 11.63 -11.16
C GLY A 70 -27.24 10.81 -11.02
N LEU A 71 -27.13 10.15 -9.86
CA LEU A 71 -25.91 9.45 -9.44
C LEU A 71 -25.54 8.28 -10.35
N GLY A 72 -26.52 7.47 -10.79
CA GLY A 72 -26.25 6.34 -11.69
C GLY A 72 -25.53 6.77 -12.98
N ALA A 73 -26.04 7.82 -13.65
CA ALA A 73 -25.38 8.36 -14.84
C ALA A 73 -23.99 8.92 -14.56
N PHE A 74 -23.78 9.55 -13.40
CA PHE A 74 -22.47 10.03 -12.98
C PHE A 74 -21.45 8.89 -12.80
N PHE A 75 -21.83 7.79 -12.16
CA PHE A 75 -20.95 6.64 -11.98
C PHE A 75 -20.62 5.95 -13.30
N CYS A 76 -21.62 5.74 -14.17
CA CYS A 76 -21.37 5.20 -15.51
C CYS A 76 -20.52 6.14 -16.36
N PHE A 77 -20.64 7.46 -16.18
CA PHE A 77 -19.79 8.44 -16.86
C PHE A 77 -18.33 8.30 -16.40
N ARG A 78 -18.08 8.22 -15.09
CA ARG A 78 -16.72 7.97 -14.56
C ARG A 78 -16.14 6.66 -15.07
N GLU A 79 -16.96 5.62 -15.11
CA GLU A 79 -16.55 4.32 -15.61
C GLU A 79 -16.22 4.35 -17.11
N ALA A 80 -17.00 5.11 -17.89
CA ALA A 80 -16.69 5.36 -19.29
C ALA A 80 -15.36 6.10 -19.46
N LEU A 81 -15.03 7.08 -18.62
CA LEU A 81 -13.72 7.74 -18.65
C LEU A 81 -12.57 6.76 -18.37
N ARG A 82 -12.81 5.74 -17.51
CA ARG A 82 -11.83 4.70 -17.14
C ARG A 82 -11.62 3.63 -18.21
N ARG A 83 -12.73 3.05 -18.70
CA ARG A 83 -12.71 1.83 -19.51
C ARG A 83 -12.73 2.07 -21.00
N CYS A 84 -13.24 3.22 -21.43
CA CYS A 84 -13.48 3.43 -22.83
C CYS A 84 -12.14 3.75 -23.53
N ASN A 85 -11.94 3.26 -24.76
CA ASN A 85 -10.69 3.39 -25.54
C ASN A 85 -10.26 4.85 -25.82
N CYS A 86 -10.98 5.82 -25.25
CA CYS A 86 -10.81 7.25 -25.41
C CYS A 86 -9.60 7.84 -24.67
N ASN A 87 -8.84 7.05 -23.89
CA ASN A 87 -7.67 7.53 -23.13
C ASN A 87 -7.97 8.71 -22.17
N TYR A 88 -9.04 8.65 -21.36
CA TYR A 88 -9.32 9.65 -20.31
C TYR A 88 -9.08 9.21 -18.85
N PRO A 89 -8.10 8.33 -18.51
CA PRO A 89 -7.89 7.92 -17.12
C PRO A 89 -7.52 9.12 -16.22
N HIS A 90 -6.86 10.13 -16.78
CA HIS A 90 -6.52 11.36 -16.06
C HIS A 90 -7.76 12.20 -15.67
N LEU A 91 -8.85 12.16 -16.46
CA LEU A 91 -10.10 12.85 -16.11
C LEU A 91 -10.91 12.06 -15.09
N GLU A 92 -10.83 10.73 -15.12
CA GLU A 92 -11.39 9.92 -14.06
C GLU A 92 -10.65 10.15 -12.73
N ASP A 93 -9.32 10.20 -12.79
CA ASP A 93 -8.48 10.55 -11.64
C ASP A 93 -8.81 11.95 -11.12
N LEU A 94 -9.04 12.94 -11.98
CA LEU A 94 -9.47 14.29 -11.57
C LEU A 94 -10.75 14.23 -10.72
N LEU A 95 -11.71 13.38 -11.09
CA LEU A 95 -12.96 13.17 -10.35
C LEU A 95 -12.79 12.33 -9.08
N ARG A 96 -11.59 11.78 -8.80
CA ARG A 96 -11.25 11.10 -7.53
C ARG A 96 -10.65 12.04 -6.48
N HIS A 97 -10.30 13.27 -6.84
CA HIS A 97 -9.63 14.20 -5.93
C HIS A 97 -10.60 15.23 -5.40
N CYS A 98 -10.31 15.69 -4.18
CA CYS A 98 -11.04 16.78 -3.58
C CYS A 98 -10.86 18.04 -4.44
N PRO A 99 -11.96 18.69 -4.86
CA PRO A 99 -11.92 19.86 -5.73
C PRO A 99 -11.44 21.12 -4.99
N ILE A 100 -11.30 21.05 -3.66
CA ILE A 100 -10.69 22.12 -2.89
C ILE A 100 -9.19 22.07 -3.21
N ASN A 101 -8.71 23.00 -4.04
CA ASN A 101 -7.32 23.08 -4.50
C ASN A 101 -6.28 23.01 -3.36
N ALA A 102 -6.64 23.46 -2.15
CA ALA A 102 -5.77 23.36 -0.98
C ALA A 102 -5.58 21.93 -0.46
N HIS A 103 -6.51 21.01 -0.75
CA HIS A 103 -6.42 19.63 -0.31
C HIS A 103 -5.66 18.79 -1.34
N ASN A 104 -6.07 18.81 -2.62
CA ASN A 104 -5.51 17.96 -3.68
C ASN A 104 -5.35 16.48 -3.27
N GLU A 105 -6.17 16.01 -2.34
CA GLU A 105 -6.13 14.65 -1.82
C GLU A 105 -7.23 13.81 -2.45
N LYS A 106 -6.97 12.51 -2.58
CA LYS A 106 -7.98 11.54 -3.00
C LYS A 106 -9.12 11.52 -2.00
N PHE A 107 -10.34 11.25 -2.48
CA PHE A 107 -11.44 10.92 -1.61
C PHE A 107 -11.15 9.60 -0.91
N MET A 108 -10.89 9.65 0.40
CA MET A 108 -10.47 8.50 1.19
C MET A 108 -11.60 7.92 2.02
N PHE A 109 -12.73 8.63 2.14
CA PHE A 109 -13.84 8.27 3.00
C PHE A 109 -15.15 8.30 2.23
N TRP A 110 -16.03 7.35 2.56
CA TRP A 110 -17.42 7.32 2.11
C TRP A 110 -18.32 7.61 3.30
N CYS A 111 -19.18 8.61 3.21
CA CYS A 111 -20.22 8.84 4.20
C CYS A 111 -21.39 7.91 3.91
N GLU A 112 -21.75 7.06 4.87
CA GLU A 112 -22.80 6.07 4.64
C GLU A 112 -24.21 6.65 4.58
N GLN A 113 -24.42 7.80 5.23
CA GLN A 113 -25.71 8.48 5.32
C GLN A 113 -25.93 9.49 4.19
N CYS A 114 -24.89 10.24 3.81
CA CYS A 114 -24.96 11.23 2.72
C CYS A 114 -24.58 10.67 1.35
N GLU A 115 -24.03 9.45 1.30
CA GLU A 115 -23.55 8.82 0.07
C GLU A 115 -22.51 9.68 -0.67
N CYS A 116 -21.71 10.39 0.11
CA CYS A 116 -20.75 11.35 -0.40
C CYS A 116 -19.31 10.85 -0.18
N LEU A 117 -18.43 11.31 -1.07
CA LEU A 117 -17.00 11.06 -0.99
C LEU A 117 -16.30 12.22 -0.27
N GLN A 118 -15.49 11.90 0.74
CA GLN A 118 -14.77 12.89 1.54
C GLN A 118 -13.25 12.59 1.53
N CYS A 119 -12.43 13.63 1.38
CA CYS A 119 -10.98 13.51 1.61
C CYS A 119 -10.67 13.64 3.11
N GLU A 120 -9.44 13.32 3.52
CA GLU A 120 -9.00 13.39 4.93
C GLU A 120 -9.29 14.76 5.56
N HIS A 121 -9.14 15.82 4.77
CA HIS A 121 -9.33 17.20 5.20
C HIS A 121 -10.81 17.63 5.25
N CYS A 122 -11.64 17.10 4.35
CA CYS A 122 -13.06 17.43 4.30
C CYS A 122 -13.90 16.60 5.27
N LYS A 123 -13.42 15.43 5.69
CA LYS A 123 -14.19 14.51 6.55
C LYS A 123 -14.66 15.16 7.86
N ASN A 124 -13.84 16.05 8.43
CA ASN A 124 -14.16 16.78 9.67
C ASN A 124 -15.03 18.04 9.44
N LYS A 125 -15.21 18.43 8.17
CA LYS A 125 -16.08 19.55 7.74
C LYS A 125 -17.33 19.04 7.04
N HIS A 126 -17.62 17.75 7.19
CA HIS A 126 -18.80 17.12 6.63
C HIS A 126 -20.05 17.85 7.15
N VAL A 127 -21.06 18.00 6.29
CA VAL A 127 -22.31 18.74 6.61
C VAL A 127 -22.94 18.23 7.90
N HIS A 128 -22.76 16.94 8.16
CA HIS A 128 -23.22 16.22 9.34
C HIS A 128 -22.02 15.54 10.01
N PRO A 129 -21.40 16.13 11.04
CA PRO A 129 -20.26 15.55 11.76
C PRO A 129 -20.61 14.23 12.48
N GLU A 130 -21.89 13.97 12.71
CA GLU A 130 -22.44 12.73 13.25
C GLU A 130 -22.46 11.56 12.26
N HIS A 131 -22.19 11.80 10.98
CA HIS A 131 -22.20 10.74 9.99
C HIS A 131 -20.94 9.87 10.07
N ASP A 132 -21.14 8.57 9.96
CA ASP A 132 -20.06 7.59 9.93
C ASP A 132 -19.39 7.59 8.56
N LEU A 133 -18.06 7.72 8.60
CA LEU A 133 -17.19 7.81 7.43
C LEU A 133 -16.33 6.56 7.34
N THR A 134 -16.60 5.73 6.35
CA THR A 134 -15.87 4.48 6.11
C THR A 134 -14.69 4.75 5.18
N ALA A 135 -13.47 4.45 5.62
CA ALA A 135 -12.27 4.62 4.80
C ALA A 135 -12.30 3.64 3.60
N ILE A 136 -12.14 4.15 2.39
CA ILE A 136 -12.24 3.41 1.12
C ILE A 136 -10.93 2.72 0.75
N PHE A 137 -9.80 3.33 1.09
CA PHE A 137 -8.47 2.90 0.59
C PHE A 137 -7.51 2.41 1.68
N SER A 138 -7.90 2.42 2.96
CA SER A 138 -6.99 2.08 4.06
C SER A 138 -6.64 0.59 4.10
N VAL A 139 -7.57 -0.27 3.68
CA VAL A 139 -7.42 -1.72 3.84
C VAL A 139 -6.52 -2.32 2.75
N THR A 140 -6.67 -1.90 1.49
CA THR A 140 -5.79 -2.31 0.39
C THR A 140 -4.35 -1.85 0.61
N GLU A 141 -4.14 -0.62 1.11
CA GLU A 141 -2.79 -0.12 1.41
C GLU A 141 -2.15 -0.86 2.58
N ASN A 142 -2.91 -1.38 3.54
CA ASN A 142 -2.35 -2.20 4.62
C ASN A 142 -1.84 -3.55 4.10
N ILE A 143 -2.66 -4.28 3.32
CA ILE A 143 -2.25 -5.55 2.70
C ILE A 143 -1.03 -5.35 1.84
N LYS A 144 -1.08 -4.36 0.94
CA LYS A 144 0.02 -3.99 0.06
C LYS A 144 1.28 -3.70 0.88
N THR A 145 1.21 -2.76 1.83
CA THR A 145 2.37 -2.42 2.68
C THR A 145 2.95 -3.64 3.38
N LYS A 146 2.11 -4.53 3.93
CA LYS A 146 2.56 -5.77 4.58
C LYS A 146 3.25 -6.72 3.61
N PHE A 147 2.71 -6.91 2.41
CA PHE A 147 3.29 -7.77 1.40
C PHE A 147 4.60 -7.19 0.84
N ASP A 148 4.65 -5.87 0.60
CA ASP A 148 5.85 -5.14 0.18
C ASP A 148 6.99 -5.28 1.17
N CYS A 149 6.67 -5.20 2.47
CA CYS A 149 7.64 -5.42 3.54
C CYS A 149 8.15 -6.85 3.51
N PHE A 150 7.26 -7.85 3.42
CA PHE A 150 7.65 -9.25 3.39
C PHE A 150 8.54 -9.62 2.20
N VAL A 151 8.20 -9.15 0.99
CA VAL A 151 9.03 -9.39 -0.20
C VAL A 151 10.42 -8.77 -0.01
N ARG A 152 10.49 -7.50 0.40
CA ARG A 152 11.77 -6.82 0.65
C ARG A 152 12.59 -7.53 1.72
N GLU A 153 11.98 -7.90 2.84
CA GLU A 153 12.66 -8.59 3.93
C GLU A 153 13.17 -9.97 3.50
N SER A 154 12.34 -10.74 2.79
CA SER A 154 12.72 -12.05 2.22
C SER A 154 13.95 -11.91 1.33
N ARG A 155 13.92 -10.94 0.42
CA ARG A 155 15.02 -10.70 -0.52
C ARG A 155 16.31 -10.28 0.19
N THR A 156 16.20 -9.46 1.23
CA THR A 156 17.36 -8.97 1.97
C THR A 156 17.97 -10.07 2.84
N LYS A 157 17.15 -10.88 3.53
CA LYS A 157 17.64 -12.05 4.29
C LYS A 157 18.36 -13.06 3.40
N LEU A 158 17.86 -13.33 2.18
CA LEU A 158 18.55 -14.17 1.19
C LEU A 158 19.92 -13.60 0.78
N SER A 159 19.99 -12.27 0.57
CA SER A 159 21.26 -11.59 0.25
C SER A 159 22.30 -11.78 1.37
N CYS A 160 21.86 -11.68 2.63
CA CYS A 160 22.72 -11.75 3.81
C CYS A 160 23.29 -13.15 4.11
N ILE A 161 22.64 -14.21 3.61
CA ILE A 161 23.11 -15.59 3.81
C ILE A 161 23.93 -16.11 2.62
N ARG A 162 23.84 -15.49 1.45
CA ARG A 162 24.44 -15.99 0.20
C ARG A 162 25.94 -16.33 0.30
N ASN A 163 26.69 -15.55 1.06
CA ASN A 163 28.15 -15.66 1.14
C ASN A 163 28.67 -16.23 2.47
N ARG A 164 27.78 -16.81 3.30
CA ARG A 164 28.19 -17.39 4.59
C ARG A 164 27.52 -18.73 4.84
N GLN A 165 28.21 -19.60 5.59
CA GLN A 165 27.59 -20.81 6.12
C GLN A 165 26.61 -20.40 7.23
N ILE A 166 25.35 -20.80 7.07
CA ILE A 166 24.33 -20.63 8.10
C ILE A 166 24.28 -21.88 8.99
N SER A 167 24.04 -21.67 10.28
CA SER A 167 23.84 -22.78 11.20
C SER A 167 22.50 -23.47 10.95
N SER A 168 22.35 -24.73 11.39
CA SER A 168 21.06 -25.43 11.31
C SER A 168 19.97 -24.79 12.17
N VAL A 169 20.36 -24.04 13.21
CA VAL A 169 19.44 -23.26 14.04
C VAL A 169 18.94 -22.05 13.26
N GLU A 170 19.86 -21.25 12.70
CA GLU A 170 19.54 -20.07 11.90
C GLU A 170 18.69 -20.43 10.66
N HIS A 171 18.99 -21.55 9.99
CA HIS A 171 18.16 -22.06 8.89
C HIS A 171 16.71 -22.33 9.32
N ARG A 172 16.51 -23.02 10.45
CA ARG A 172 15.16 -23.29 10.99
C ARG A 172 14.42 -22.02 11.39
N GLU A 173 15.12 -21.06 11.98
CA GLU A 173 14.56 -19.76 12.36
C GLU A 173 14.10 -18.96 11.14
N LEU A 174 14.93 -18.88 10.09
CA LEU A 174 14.60 -18.19 8.84
C LEU A 174 13.42 -18.85 8.13
N LYS A 175 13.38 -20.19 8.10
CA LYS A 175 12.25 -20.93 7.53
C LYS A 175 10.95 -20.67 8.31
N SER A 176 11.01 -20.78 9.64
CA SER A 176 9.87 -20.51 10.53
C SER A 176 9.35 -19.07 10.37
N TRP A 177 10.26 -18.09 10.24
CA TRP A 177 9.91 -16.70 9.97
C TRP A 177 9.12 -16.57 8.66
N ALA A 178 9.61 -17.13 7.56
CA ALA A 178 8.94 -17.02 6.26
C ALA A 178 7.55 -17.68 6.27
N GLU A 179 7.42 -18.86 6.89
CA GLU A 179 6.15 -19.56 7.04
C GLU A 179 5.16 -18.74 7.89
N THR A 180 5.62 -18.20 9.02
CA THR A 180 4.80 -17.39 9.93
C THR A 180 4.34 -16.09 9.26
N SER A 181 5.23 -15.36 8.61
CA SER A 181 4.90 -14.15 7.87
C SER A 181 3.92 -14.42 6.72
N GLY A 182 4.09 -15.54 6.00
CA GLY A 182 3.12 -15.98 4.99
C GLY A 182 1.73 -16.20 5.57
N VAL A 183 1.62 -16.88 6.72
CA VAL A 183 0.34 -17.10 7.42
C VAL A 183 -0.30 -15.79 7.85
N GLU A 184 0.46 -14.85 8.41
CA GLU A 184 -0.05 -13.54 8.83
C GLU A 184 -0.66 -12.76 7.67
N ILE A 185 0.03 -12.71 6.52
CA ILE A 185 -0.44 -11.96 5.35
C ILE A 185 -1.66 -12.64 4.74
N ARG A 186 -1.69 -13.98 4.64
CA ARG A 186 -2.88 -14.73 4.19
C ARG A 186 -4.09 -14.44 5.09
N THR A 187 -3.88 -14.43 6.40
CA THR A 187 -4.94 -14.14 7.38
C THR A 187 -5.47 -12.72 7.21
N LEU A 188 -4.58 -11.74 7.02
CA LEU A 188 -4.96 -10.35 6.76
C LEU A 188 -5.79 -10.23 5.47
N VAL A 189 -5.34 -10.87 4.38
CA VAL A 189 -6.05 -10.89 3.10
C VAL A 189 -7.45 -11.49 3.24
N SER A 190 -7.56 -12.66 3.88
CA SER A 190 -8.85 -13.32 4.11
C SER A 190 -9.80 -12.45 4.93
N LYS A 191 -9.30 -11.90 6.04
CA LYS A 191 -10.09 -11.03 6.92
C LYS A 191 -10.62 -9.80 6.19
N THR A 192 -9.77 -9.13 5.40
CA THR A 192 -10.18 -7.96 4.61
C THR A 192 -11.25 -8.28 3.58
N ILE A 193 -11.12 -9.40 2.87
CA ILE A 193 -12.12 -9.81 1.87
C ILE A 193 -13.44 -10.14 2.56
N GLU A 194 -13.41 -10.85 3.69
CA GLU A 194 -14.60 -11.14 4.50
C GLU A 194 -15.26 -9.88 5.05
N GLU A 195 -14.49 -8.89 5.51
CA GLU A 195 -15.00 -7.60 5.97
C GLU A 195 -15.76 -6.88 4.85
N GLU A 196 -15.22 -6.85 3.62
CA GLU A 196 -15.90 -6.23 2.48
C GLU A 196 -17.13 -7.05 2.01
N GLU A 197 -17.04 -8.38 1.99
CA GLU A 197 -18.18 -9.27 1.68
C GLU A 197 -19.32 -9.08 2.69
N ASN A 198 -19.01 -9.01 3.98
CA ASN A 198 -19.99 -8.80 5.04
C ASN A 198 -20.56 -7.38 4.99
N TRP A 199 -19.73 -6.37 4.73
CA TRP A 199 -20.18 -5.00 4.52
C TRP A 199 -21.19 -4.94 3.37
N PHE A 200 -20.88 -5.56 2.23
CA PHE A 200 -21.77 -5.61 1.06
C PHE A 200 -23.09 -6.33 1.37
N ALA A 201 -23.04 -7.49 2.02
CA ALA A 201 -24.22 -8.26 2.39
C ALA A 201 -25.12 -7.51 3.38
N ASN A 202 -24.52 -6.89 4.41
CA ASN A 202 -25.25 -6.09 5.41
C ASN A 202 -25.94 -4.89 4.76
N LYS A 203 -25.28 -4.21 3.82
CA LYS A 203 -25.88 -3.09 3.08
C LYS A 203 -27.10 -3.52 2.29
N LEU A 204 -27.02 -4.63 1.55
CA LEU A 204 -28.17 -5.17 0.83
C LEU A 204 -29.32 -5.61 1.75
N SER A 205 -29.01 -6.09 2.95
CA SER A 205 -30.01 -6.58 3.91
C SER A 205 -30.77 -5.42 4.58
N ASN A 206 -30.09 -4.30 4.82
CA ASN A 206 -30.66 -3.13 5.50
C ASN A 206 -31.55 -2.26 4.58
N GLU A 207 -31.47 -2.42 3.26
CA GLU A 207 -32.31 -1.70 2.28
C GLU A 207 -33.80 -2.14 2.29
N GLY A 208 -34.15 -3.21 3.01
CA GLY A 208 -35.54 -3.66 3.20
C GLY A 208 -36.36 -2.88 4.22
N THR A 209 -35.74 -1.96 4.97
CA THR A 209 -36.43 -1.07 5.92
C THR A 209 -36.54 0.31 5.29
N PRO A 210 -37.75 0.77 4.89
CA PRO A 210 -37.93 2.14 4.46
C PRO A 210 -37.43 3.07 5.55
N SER A 211 -36.51 3.96 5.21
CA SER A 211 -36.15 5.08 6.08
C SER A 211 -37.43 5.84 6.38
N VAL A 212 -37.92 5.73 7.62
CA VAL A 212 -39.07 6.49 8.11
C VAL A 212 -38.64 7.95 8.23
N CYS A 213 -38.63 8.64 7.09
CA CYS A 213 -38.84 10.07 7.00
C CYS A 213 -40.29 10.34 6.62
N GLU A 214 -41.24 9.76 7.36
CA GLU A 214 -42.57 10.34 7.51
C GLU A 214 -42.68 10.88 8.93
N GLN A 215 -43.10 12.14 9.00
CA GLN A 215 -43.03 13.02 10.14
C GLN A 215 -43.87 12.51 11.32
N GLY A 216 -43.22 12.39 12.47
CA GLY A 216 -43.87 12.24 13.77
C GLY A 216 -43.04 12.94 14.82
N SER A 217 -43.46 14.15 15.19
CA SER A 217 -42.97 14.89 16.37
C SER A 217 -43.07 13.98 17.60
N VAL A 218 -41.94 13.55 18.17
CA VAL A 218 -41.91 12.91 19.48
C VAL A 218 -40.90 13.62 20.37
N ASP A 219 -41.41 14.01 21.53
CA ASP A 219 -40.75 14.76 22.59
C ASP A 219 -39.45 14.14 23.08
N THR A 220 -38.54 15.04 23.42
CA THR A 220 -37.19 14.75 23.91
C THR A 220 -37.25 14.27 25.36
N ALA A 221 -36.87 13.01 25.61
CA ALA A 221 -36.56 12.51 26.94
C ALA A 221 -35.21 11.79 26.95
N VAL A 222 -34.23 12.51 27.50
CA VAL A 222 -32.99 12.11 28.16
C VAL A 222 -32.74 10.60 28.32
N LEU A 223 -31.69 10.09 27.68
CA LEU A 223 -30.89 8.98 28.20
C LEU A 223 -29.39 9.21 27.92
N ASN A 224 -28.67 9.48 29.01
CA ASN A 224 -27.22 9.39 29.11
C ASN A 224 -26.81 7.91 29.06
N VAL A 225 -26.02 7.51 28.06
CA VAL A 225 -25.22 6.27 28.11
C VAL A 225 -23.84 6.56 27.53
N GLY A 226 -22.81 6.23 28.32
CA GLY A 226 -21.44 6.70 28.17
C GLY A 226 -20.74 6.28 26.88
N GLY A 227 -19.93 7.21 26.36
CA GLY A 227 -19.04 6.98 25.23
C GLY A 227 -17.81 6.15 25.61
N PRO A 228 -17.28 5.33 24.67
CA PRO A 228 -16.00 4.67 24.83
C PRO A 228 -14.84 5.68 24.67
N SER A 229 -13.76 5.45 25.41
CA SER A 229 -12.64 6.37 25.61
C SER A 229 -11.77 6.57 24.37
N ASP A 230 -11.25 7.79 24.23
CA ASP A 230 -10.39 8.32 23.15
C ASP A 230 -9.01 7.61 22.95
N VAL A 231 -8.78 6.47 23.60
CA VAL A 231 -7.45 5.83 23.65
C VAL A 231 -7.17 4.94 22.44
N ASP A 232 -8.20 4.43 21.74
CA ASP A 232 -8.01 3.46 20.65
C ASP A 232 -7.84 4.08 19.24
N ARG A 233 -8.15 5.37 19.06
CA ARG A 233 -8.06 6.04 17.73
C ARG A 233 -6.63 6.42 17.33
N ALA A 234 -5.72 6.56 18.30
CA ALA A 234 -4.33 6.97 18.06
C ALA A 234 -3.41 5.81 17.63
N ALA A 235 -3.83 4.55 17.82
CA ALA A 235 -2.98 3.37 17.59
C ALA A 235 -2.78 3.04 16.09
N VAL A 236 -3.76 3.37 15.23
CA VAL A 236 -3.74 2.98 13.80
C VAL A 236 -2.82 3.89 12.96
N GLY A 237 -2.65 5.16 13.35
CA GLY A 237 -1.76 6.11 12.68
C GLY A 237 -0.26 5.92 12.98
N GLN A 238 0.10 5.28 14.11
CA GLN A 238 1.49 5.12 14.53
C GLN A 238 2.18 3.85 13.97
N VAL A 239 1.43 2.95 13.35
CA VAL A 239 1.96 1.67 12.83
C VAL A 239 2.56 1.81 11.42
N ALA A 240 2.13 2.80 10.62
CA ALA A 240 2.70 3.06 9.29
C ALA A 240 4.16 3.57 9.34
N ALA A 241 4.54 4.25 10.43
CA ALA A 241 5.91 4.70 10.68
C ALA A 241 6.79 3.63 11.37
N ARG A 242 6.29 2.39 11.57
CA ARG A 242 7.04 1.30 12.22
C ARG A 242 7.74 0.33 11.25
N ARG A 243 7.51 0.38 9.93
CA ARG A 243 7.86 -0.77 9.04
C ARG A 243 8.75 -0.44 7.83
N LYS A 244 9.69 0.51 7.95
CA LYS A 244 10.60 0.86 6.84
C LYS A 244 11.97 0.17 6.87
N TYR A 245 12.37 -0.50 7.96
CA TYR A 245 13.71 -1.09 8.07
C TYR A 245 13.69 -2.34 8.96
N GLU A 246 13.66 -3.52 8.35
CA GLU A 246 13.62 -4.83 9.05
C GLU A 246 14.68 -5.81 8.48
N ASP A 247 15.85 -5.33 8.05
CA ASP A 247 17.03 -6.21 7.91
C ASP A 247 18.32 -5.57 8.43
N ALA A 248 18.88 -6.17 9.48
CA ALA A 248 20.17 -5.76 10.02
C ALA A 248 21.32 -5.96 9.03
N GLY A 249 21.26 -6.98 8.17
CA GLY A 249 22.38 -7.32 7.28
C GLY A 249 22.44 -6.41 6.05
N GLY A 250 21.30 -6.18 5.39
CA GLY A 250 21.17 -5.19 4.32
C GLY A 250 21.46 -3.78 4.83
N LEU A 251 20.89 -3.38 5.97
CA LEU A 251 21.17 -2.06 6.54
C LEU A 251 22.63 -1.92 6.97
N ARG A 252 23.27 -2.95 7.55
CA ARG A 252 24.71 -2.90 7.84
C ARG A 252 25.55 -2.75 6.58
N THR A 253 25.18 -3.42 5.50
CA THR A 253 25.86 -3.30 4.21
C THR A 253 25.72 -1.89 3.66
N LEU A 254 24.52 -1.32 3.72
CA LEU A 254 24.26 0.05 3.26
C LEU A 254 24.91 1.09 4.17
N LEU A 255 24.96 0.87 5.49
CA LEU A 255 25.73 1.71 6.41
C LEU A 255 27.21 1.65 6.13
N ALA A 256 27.75 0.48 5.75
CA ALA A 256 29.14 0.33 5.38
C ALA A 256 29.45 1.03 4.04
N LEU A 257 28.58 0.88 3.04
CA LEU A 257 28.73 1.47 1.72
C LEU A 257 28.57 3.00 1.74
N ASN A 258 27.61 3.51 2.51
CA ASN A 258 27.36 4.96 2.66
C ASN A 258 28.11 5.58 3.86
N ARG A 259 29.02 4.83 4.50
CA ARG A 259 29.68 5.25 5.76
C ARG A 259 30.35 6.61 5.65
N LYS A 260 31.04 6.86 4.53
CA LYS A 260 31.79 8.10 4.30
C LYS A 260 30.86 9.31 4.25
N GLU A 261 29.78 9.20 3.48
CA GLU A 261 28.79 10.26 3.31
C GLU A 261 28.04 10.51 4.61
N LEU A 262 27.60 9.46 5.31
CA LEU A 262 26.99 9.58 6.64
C LEU A 262 27.90 10.33 7.64
N ILE A 263 29.20 10.01 7.68
CA ILE A 263 30.14 10.69 8.58
C ILE A 263 30.31 12.17 8.21
N GLN A 264 30.35 12.50 6.91
CA GLN A 264 30.55 13.87 6.44
C GLN A 264 29.35 14.76 6.74
N GLU A 265 28.15 14.20 6.60
CA GLU A 265 26.89 14.93 6.59
C GLU A 265 26.19 14.99 7.96
N MET A 266 26.46 14.05 8.87
CA MET A 266 25.88 14.03 10.22
C MET A 266 26.56 15.04 11.16
N GLN A 267 26.10 16.29 11.15
CA GLN A 267 26.67 17.39 11.96
C GLN A 267 26.08 17.55 13.38
N PHE A 268 24.87 17.04 13.63
CA PHE A 268 24.09 17.20 14.85
C PHE A 268 23.73 15.82 15.40
N ILE A 269 24.66 15.24 16.16
CA ILE A 269 24.55 13.87 16.67
C ILE A 269 23.63 13.78 17.89
N GLY A 270 23.55 14.83 18.71
CA GLY A 270 22.77 14.85 19.95
C GLY A 270 21.32 14.36 19.81
N PRO A 271 20.50 14.92 18.90
CA PRO A 271 19.11 14.46 18.73
C PRO A 271 18.99 12.97 18.36
N ILE A 272 19.99 12.43 17.65
CA ILE A 272 20.02 11.02 17.28
C ILE A 272 20.37 10.18 18.50
N THR A 273 21.41 10.55 19.27
CA THR A 273 21.79 9.82 20.48
C THR A 273 20.70 9.87 21.54
N ASP A 274 20.08 11.03 21.76
CA ASP A 274 18.96 11.20 22.69
C ASP A 274 17.80 10.27 22.34
N SER A 275 17.46 10.20 21.04
CA SER A 275 16.40 9.33 20.54
C SER A 275 16.74 7.84 20.73
N LEU A 276 18.01 7.46 20.58
CA LEU A 276 18.47 6.08 20.73
C LEU A 276 18.57 5.68 22.21
N CYS A 277 19.03 6.56 23.09
CA CYS A 277 19.04 6.38 24.54
C CYS A 277 17.61 6.21 25.07
N LYS A 278 16.67 7.06 24.65
CA LYS A 278 15.24 6.95 25.03
C LYS A 278 14.58 5.63 24.63
N LYS A 279 15.17 4.91 23.66
CA LYS A 279 14.72 3.61 23.19
C LYS A 279 15.55 2.45 23.72
N ASP A 280 16.44 2.70 24.67
CA ASP A 280 17.37 1.73 25.25
C ASP A 280 18.25 1.02 24.21
N VAL A 281 18.53 1.71 23.10
CA VAL A 281 19.33 1.17 21.99
C VAL A 281 20.81 1.33 22.26
N ILE A 282 21.19 2.51 22.74
CA ILE A 282 22.53 2.82 23.27
C ILE A 282 22.39 3.14 24.76
N THR A 283 23.41 2.82 25.56
CA THR A 283 23.40 3.11 27.00
C THR A 283 23.84 4.55 27.27
N PRO A 284 23.51 5.12 28.45
CA PRO A 284 24.00 6.45 28.84
C PRO A 284 25.54 6.56 28.81
N GLU A 285 26.25 5.47 29.08
CA GLU A 285 27.72 5.42 28.98
C GLU A 285 28.19 5.48 27.52
N GLU A 286 27.52 4.77 26.60
CA GLU A 286 27.81 4.82 25.17
C GLU A 286 27.52 6.21 24.59
N GLU A 287 26.44 6.86 25.01
CA GLU A 287 26.11 8.24 24.66
C GLU A 287 27.18 9.22 25.17
N CYS A 288 27.60 9.07 26.43
CA CYS A 288 28.69 9.82 27.01
C CYS A 288 29.99 9.69 26.20
N ILE A 289 30.34 8.47 25.75
CA ILE A 289 31.50 8.21 24.88
C ILE A 289 31.38 8.90 23.52
N ILE A 290 30.16 9.00 22.98
CA ILE A 290 29.91 9.72 21.73
C ILE A 290 30.04 11.24 21.93
N VAL A 291 29.52 11.80 23.02
CA VAL A 291 29.31 13.27 23.16
C VAL A 291 30.36 14.00 24.01
N GLN A 292 30.92 13.39 25.07
CA GLN A 292 31.66 14.12 26.11
C GLN A 292 33.14 14.44 25.81
N THR A 293 33.72 13.87 24.74
CA THR A 293 35.11 14.21 24.36
C THR A 293 35.11 15.43 23.45
N PRO A 294 36.05 16.40 23.58
CA PRO A 294 36.24 17.45 22.58
C PRO A 294 36.58 16.79 21.23
N SER A 295 35.55 16.59 20.42
CA SER A 295 35.57 15.80 19.20
C SER A 295 34.75 16.53 18.15
N THR A 296 35.20 16.42 16.90
CA THR A 296 34.46 17.02 15.78
C THR A 296 33.16 16.24 15.55
N PRO A 297 32.12 16.85 14.97
CA PRO A 297 30.88 16.14 14.63
C PRO A 297 31.11 14.86 13.82
N GLN A 298 32.09 14.86 12.92
CA GLN A 298 32.46 13.69 12.12
C GLN A 298 33.01 12.55 12.98
N GLU A 299 33.79 12.86 14.02
CA GLU A 299 34.31 11.86 14.95
C GLU A 299 33.17 11.29 15.82
N GLN A 300 32.21 12.12 16.23
CA GLN A 300 31.01 11.68 16.93
C GLN A 300 30.14 10.76 16.04
N ALA A 301 29.92 11.16 14.78
CA ALA A 301 29.19 10.35 13.79
C ALA A 301 29.87 9.00 13.56
N ARG A 302 31.21 9.00 13.43
CA ARG A 302 32.00 7.78 13.26
C ARG A 302 31.81 6.81 14.43
N ARG A 303 31.89 7.31 15.68
CA ARG A 303 31.69 6.50 16.89
C ARG A 303 30.28 5.96 16.99
N LEU A 304 29.28 6.79 16.69
CA LEU A 304 27.89 6.35 16.67
C LEU A 304 27.71 5.20 15.66
N LEU A 305 28.20 5.36 14.44
CA LEU A 305 28.12 4.29 13.42
C LEU A 305 28.87 3.03 13.83
N ASP A 306 30.02 3.14 14.49
CA ASP A 306 30.76 1.99 15.04
C ASP A 306 29.96 1.26 16.13
N ILE A 307 29.33 1.99 17.05
CA ILE A 307 28.48 1.41 18.10
C ILE A 307 27.26 0.71 17.49
N ILE A 308 26.58 1.35 16.54
CA ILE A 308 25.43 0.79 15.84
C ILE A 308 25.82 -0.48 15.07
N ALA A 309 26.94 -0.46 14.35
CA ALA A 309 27.46 -1.61 13.61
C ALA A 309 27.86 -2.77 14.52
N CYS A 310 28.50 -2.48 15.65
CA CYS A 310 28.93 -3.47 16.66
C CYS A 310 27.74 -4.15 17.33
N LYS A 311 26.69 -3.41 17.69
CA LYS A 311 25.48 -3.99 18.28
C LYS A 311 24.78 -4.91 17.29
N GLY A 312 24.71 -4.51 16.02
CA GLY A 312 24.25 -5.35 14.91
C GLY A 312 22.80 -5.86 14.99
N LYS A 313 22.04 -5.54 16.03
CA LYS A 313 20.66 -5.97 16.17
C LYS A 313 19.77 -5.22 15.17
N ILE A 314 18.74 -5.90 14.66
CA ILE A 314 17.78 -5.31 13.71
C ILE A 314 17.10 -4.10 14.35
N GLU A 315 16.73 -4.22 15.62
CA GLU A 315 16.08 -3.18 16.41
C GLU A 315 16.97 -1.93 16.53
N THR A 316 18.28 -2.12 16.77
CA THR A 316 19.26 -1.02 16.84
C THR A 316 19.32 -0.24 15.54
N LEU A 317 19.39 -0.95 14.42
CA LEU A 317 19.48 -0.40 13.08
C LEU A 317 18.18 0.29 12.66
N HIS A 318 17.04 -0.27 13.05
CA HIS A 318 15.72 0.34 12.87
C HIS A 318 15.61 1.68 13.61
N HIS A 319 15.94 1.69 14.89
CA HIS A 319 15.87 2.92 15.69
C HIS A 319 16.85 3.98 15.20
N PHE A 320 18.03 3.58 14.70
CA PHE A 320 18.97 4.48 14.06
C PHE A 320 18.41 5.09 12.77
N ALA A 321 17.90 4.27 11.85
CA ALA A 321 17.30 4.76 10.61
C ALA A 321 16.12 5.70 10.89
N LYS A 322 15.30 5.42 11.90
CA LYS A 322 14.18 6.29 12.31
C LYS A 322 14.64 7.61 12.93
N ALA A 323 15.70 7.59 13.72
CA ALA A 323 16.32 8.79 14.24
C ALA A 323 16.91 9.63 13.09
N LEU A 324 17.53 8.98 12.08
CA LEU A 324 17.93 9.65 10.84
C LEU A 324 16.74 10.22 10.07
N GLU A 325 15.62 9.51 9.91
CA GLU A 325 14.43 10.07 9.23
C GLU A 325 13.92 11.35 9.89
N THR A 326 14.11 11.46 11.20
CA THR A 326 13.66 12.63 11.97
C THR A 326 14.66 13.78 11.87
N THR A 327 15.96 13.50 11.97
CA THR A 327 17.01 14.52 12.03
C THR A 327 17.59 14.87 10.66
N TYR A 328 17.71 13.87 9.78
CA TYR A 328 18.30 13.93 8.43
C TYR A 328 17.52 13.07 7.43
N PRO A 329 16.33 13.52 6.96
CA PRO A 329 15.49 12.74 6.04
C PRO A 329 16.24 12.27 4.79
N TYR A 330 17.13 13.10 4.23
CA TYR A 330 17.90 12.75 3.04
C TYR A 330 18.94 11.64 3.30
N LEU A 331 19.58 11.62 4.48
CA LEU A 331 20.52 10.54 4.85
C LEU A 331 19.80 9.23 5.09
N ALA A 332 18.56 9.28 5.61
CA ALA A 332 17.74 8.09 5.69
C ALA A 332 17.38 7.54 4.30
N GLU A 333 17.18 8.40 3.30
CA GLU A 333 16.94 7.96 1.92
C GLU A 333 18.15 7.27 1.27
N LEU A 334 19.38 7.66 1.60
CA LEU A 334 20.59 6.97 1.13
C LEU A 334 20.62 5.49 1.54
N LEU A 335 19.98 5.14 2.66
CA LEU A 335 19.84 3.75 3.11
C LEU A 335 18.81 2.95 2.30
N HIS A 336 18.21 3.53 1.25
CA HIS A 336 17.31 2.85 0.31
C HIS A 336 17.76 2.95 -1.14
N GLN A 337 18.95 3.50 -1.38
CA GLN A 337 19.47 3.77 -2.71
C GLN A 337 20.66 2.86 -3.01
N CYS A 338 20.80 2.54 -4.29
CA CYS A 338 21.95 1.88 -4.83
C CYS A 338 23.17 2.78 -4.63
N PRO A 339 24.23 2.31 -3.95
CA PRO A 339 25.39 3.14 -3.66
C PRO A 339 26.21 3.47 -4.91
N GLU A 340 26.08 2.69 -5.99
CA GLU A 340 26.77 2.96 -7.25
C GLU A 340 26.07 4.04 -8.09
N HIS A 341 24.73 4.08 -8.03
CA HIS A 341 23.92 4.88 -8.95
C HIS A 341 23.05 5.93 -8.25
N ASN A 342 23.09 6.00 -6.92
CA ASN A 342 22.23 6.83 -6.07
C ASN A 342 20.73 6.76 -6.48
N ALA A 343 20.28 5.56 -6.83
CA ALA A 343 18.96 5.31 -7.40
C ALA A 343 18.22 4.27 -6.55
N LYS A 344 16.91 4.42 -6.40
CA LYS A 344 16.09 3.47 -5.63
C LYS A 344 16.22 2.05 -6.18
N PHE A 345 16.24 1.07 -5.28
CA PHE A 345 16.15 -0.32 -5.67
C PHE A 345 14.72 -0.63 -6.16
N GLU A 346 14.59 -1.04 -7.42
CA GLU A 346 13.29 -1.31 -8.06
C GLU A 346 13.11 -2.78 -8.44
N PHE A 347 14.22 -3.52 -8.53
CA PHE A 347 14.24 -4.90 -8.98
C PHE A 347 14.95 -5.79 -7.97
N TYR A 348 14.59 -7.06 -7.99
CA TYR A 348 15.35 -8.12 -7.34
C TYR A 348 15.94 -9.02 -8.40
N CYS A 349 17.26 -9.20 -8.37
CA CYS A 349 17.94 -10.14 -9.26
C CYS A 349 17.92 -11.55 -8.66
N GLU A 350 17.26 -12.51 -9.31
CA GLU A 350 17.09 -13.87 -8.78
C GLU A 350 18.38 -14.70 -8.78
N LYS A 351 19.27 -14.42 -9.74
CA LYS A 351 20.59 -15.08 -9.85
C LYS A 351 21.58 -14.53 -8.82
N CYS A 352 21.57 -13.21 -8.61
CA CYS A 352 22.47 -12.59 -7.63
C CYS A 352 21.87 -12.52 -6.22
N ALA A 353 20.58 -12.77 -6.06
CA ALA A 353 19.86 -12.63 -4.80
C ALA A 353 20.07 -11.27 -4.11
N VAL A 354 20.15 -10.18 -4.89
CA VAL A 354 20.33 -8.80 -4.40
C VAL A 354 19.27 -7.88 -4.97
N LEU A 355 18.95 -6.82 -4.21
CA LEU A 355 18.20 -5.68 -4.71
C LEU A 355 19.07 -4.90 -5.70
N VAL A 356 18.50 -4.52 -6.85
CA VAL A 356 19.20 -3.77 -7.90
C VAL A 356 18.34 -2.58 -8.35
N CYS A 357 19.00 -1.45 -8.61
CA CYS A 357 18.37 -0.33 -9.30
C CYS A 357 18.29 -0.62 -10.80
N LEU A 358 17.58 0.23 -11.54
CA LEU A 358 17.45 0.12 -12.99
C LEU A 358 18.81 0.08 -13.72
N ALA A 359 19.75 0.94 -13.32
CA ALA A 359 21.08 0.99 -13.93
C ALA A 359 21.89 -0.29 -13.66
N CYS A 360 21.86 -0.84 -12.45
CA CYS A 360 22.48 -2.13 -12.14
C CYS A 360 21.83 -3.27 -12.93
N ARG A 361 20.50 -3.25 -13.11
CA ARG A 361 19.79 -4.22 -13.94
C ARG A 361 20.33 -4.22 -15.37
N ASP A 362 20.48 -3.03 -15.96
CA ASP A 362 20.85 -2.85 -17.36
C ASP A 362 22.36 -2.92 -17.62
N SER A 363 23.17 -3.07 -16.57
CA SER A 363 24.63 -3.23 -16.66
C SER A 363 25.10 -4.57 -16.12
N ASN A 364 25.22 -4.70 -14.79
CA ASN A 364 25.80 -5.85 -14.11
C ASN A 364 24.86 -7.06 -14.02
N HIS A 365 23.60 -6.91 -14.44
CA HIS A 365 22.56 -7.93 -14.31
C HIS A 365 21.73 -8.13 -15.59
N THR A 366 22.25 -7.74 -16.77
CA THR A 366 21.54 -7.83 -18.06
C THR A 366 21.07 -9.24 -18.40
N ASP A 367 21.91 -10.24 -18.10
CA ASP A 367 21.63 -11.66 -18.38
C ASP A 367 20.95 -12.38 -17.20
N HIS A 368 20.50 -11.63 -16.20
CA HIS A 368 19.87 -12.20 -15.01
C HIS A 368 18.37 -11.98 -15.03
N VAL A 369 17.60 -12.98 -14.61
CA VAL A 369 16.17 -12.79 -14.35
C VAL A 369 16.05 -11.80 -13.19
N THR A 370 15.43 -10.65 -13.48
CA THR A 370 15.13 -9.63 -12.49
C THR A 370 13.63 -9.42 -12.43
N THR A 371 13.08 -9.51 -11.23
CA THR A 371 11.66 -9.29 -10.99
C THR A 371 11.49 -7.91 -10.38
N SER A 372 10.64 -7.07 -10.99
CA SER A 372 10.29 -5.78 -10.39
C SER A 372 9.53 -6.04 -9.10
N ILE A 373 10.05 -5.48 -8.01
CA ILE A 373 9.40 -5.55 -6.70
C ILE A 373 8.06 -4.85 -6.80
N THR A 374 8.06 -3.67 -7.42
CA THR A 374 6.87 -2.85 -7.66
C THR A 374 5.80 -3.57 -8.47
N THR A 375 6.15 -4.35 -9.51
CA THR A 375 5.16 -5.01 -10.38
C THR A 375 4.33 -6.08 -9.68
N VAL A 376 4.95 -6.95 -8.87
CA VAL A 376 4.22 -8.01 -8.15
C VAL A 376 3.23 -7.38 -7.16
N ILE A 377 3.67 -6.31 -6.52
CA ILE A 377 2.91 -5.53 -5.54
C ILE A 377 1.76 -4.76 -6.19
N THR A 378 2.04 -4.05 -7.30
CA THR A 378 1.02 -3.26 -7.99
C THR A 378 -0.04 -4.14 -8.62
N LEU A 379 0.30 -5.35 -9.07
CA LEU A 379 -0.67 -6.32 -9.54
C LEU A 379 -1.67 -6.67 -8.43
N CYS A 380 -1.17 -7.15 -7.27
CA CYS A 380 -2.03 -7.49 -6.13
C CYS A 380 -2.87 -6.29 -5.69
N LYS A 381 -2.28 -5.09 -5.59
CA LYS A 381 -2.99 -3.87 -5.22
C LYS A 381 -4.12 -3.54 -6.21
N SER A 382 -3.83 -3.54 -7.50
CA SER A 382 -4.80 -3.17 -8.55
C SER A 382 -6.01 -4.10 -8.57
N GLU A 383 -5.80 -5.37 -8.22
CA GLU A 383 -6.86 -6.38 -8.15
C GLU A 383 -7.76 -6.19 -6.92
N PHE A 384 -7.19 -5.85 -5.75
CA PHE A 384 -7.97 -5.44 -4.59
C PHE A 384 -8.76 -4.15 -4.84
N ASP A 385 -8.11 -3.13 -5.40
CA ASP A 385 -8.76 -1.87 -5.72
C ASP A 385 -9.91 -2.09 -6.72
N ARG A 386 -9.71 -2.96 -7.72
CA ARG A 386 -10.75 -3.35 -8.68
C ARG A 386 -11.92 -4.08 -7.99
N PHE A 387 -11.63 -5.04 -7.12
CA PHE A 387 -12.66 -5.78 -6.38
C PHE A 387 -13.54 -4.87 -5.52
N ILE A 388 -12.94 -3.98 -4.73
CA ILE A 388 -13.67 -3.01 -3.89
C ILE A 388 -14.53 -2.09 -4.76
N VAL A 389 -13.94 -1.53 -5.83
CA VAL A 389 -14.66 -0.61 -6.74
C VAL A 389 -15.81 -1.34 -7.45
N ASP A 390 -15.59 -2.53 -7.97
CA ASP A 390 -16.61 -3.29 -8.69
C ASP A 390 -17.76 -3.71 -7.75
N ASN A 391 -17.48 -4.08 -6.49
CA ASN A 391 -18.53 -4.38 -5.50
C ASN A 391 -19.35 -3.14 -5.16
N ARG A 392 -18.70 -1.99 -4.95
CA ARG A 392 -19.41 -0.74 -4.64
C ARG A 392 -20.26 -0.25 -5.82
N ASN A 393 -19.72 -0.35 -7.05
CA ASN A 393 -20.48 -0.05 -8.25
C ASN A 393 -21.69 -0.98 -8.40
N LYS A 394 -21.54 -2.30 -8.15
CA LYS A 394 -22.67 -3.24 -8.13
C LYS A 394 -23.73 -2.85 -7.11
N LEU A 395 -23.34 -2.41 -5.91
CA LEU A 395 -24.27 -1.89 -4.90
C LEU A 395 -25.08 -0.71 -5.43
N MET A 396 -24.42 0.24 -6.11
CA MET A 396 -25.10 1.37 -6.75
C MET A 396 -26.03 0.92 -7.88
N ASP A 397 -25.60 -0.04 -8.70
CA ASP A 397 -26.40 -0.59 -9.80
C ASP A 397 -27.62 -1.37 -9.30
N ILE A 398 -27.50 -2.12 -8.19
CA ILE A 398 -28.61 -2.89 -7.60
C ILE A 398 -29.73 -1.95 -7.15
N ARG A 399 -29.40 -0.78 -6.60
CA ARG A 399 -30.41 0.26 -6.29
C ARG A 399 -31.19 0.72 -7.53
N HIS A 400 -30.67 0.47 -8.73
CA HIS A 400 -31.26 0.88 -10.00
C HIS A 400 -31.79 -0.33 -10.81
N GLN A 401 -31.60 -1.58 -10.36
CA GLN A 401 -31.93 -2.81 -11.08
C GLN A 401 -32.86 -3.75 -10.30
N LYS A 402 -33.65 -4.58 -11.00
CA LYS A 402 -34.54 -5.61 -10.44
C LYS A 402 -33.86 -6.96 -10.15
N ILE A 403 -32.58 -6.98 -9.82
CA ILE A 403 -31.89 -8.24 -9.47
C ILE A 403 -32.07 -8.50 -7.97
N GLY A 404 -32.46 -9.72 -7.61
CA GLY A 404 -32.64 -10.11 -6.21
C GLY A 404 -31.34 -10.01 -5.39
N PRO A 405 -31.38 -9.53 -4.13
CA PRO A 405 -30.21 -9.34 -3.27
C PRO A 405 -29.31 -10.58 -3.14
N ASP A 406 -29.91 -11.76 -3.04
CA ASP A 406 -29.20 -13.03 -2.80
C ASP A 406 -28.24 -13.41 -3.95
N GLY A 407 -28.65 -13.14 -5.20
CA GLY A 407 -27.83 -13.42 -6.37
C GLY A 407 -26.54 -12.58 -6.39
N GLN A 408 -26.63 -11.33 -5.90
CA GLN A 408 -25.52 -10.39 -5.88
C GLN A 408 -24.55 -10.68 -4.75
N VAL A 409 -25.05 -11.03 -3.55
CA VAL A 409 -24.20 -11.50 -2.44
C VAL A 409 -23.40 -12.73 -2.86
N LYS A 410 -24.03 -13.67 -3.58
CA LYS A 410 -23.34 -14.86 -4.09
C LYS A 410 -22.20 -14.48 -5.06
N LEU A 411 -22.45 -13.58 -6.02
CA LEU A 411 -21.43 -13.13 -6.97
C LEU A 411 -20.27 -12.39 -6.28
N VAL A 412 -20.54 -11.60 -5.25
CA VAL A 412 -19.50 -10.92 -4.48
C VAL A 412 -18.63 -11.93 -3.72
N LYS A 413 -19.24 -12.94 -3.09
CA LYS A 413 -18.51 -14.03 -2.41
C LYS A 413 -17.67 -14.87 -3.39
N GLU A 414 -18.21 -15.20 -4.56
CA GLU A 414 -17.48 -15.93 -5.61
C GLU A 414 -16.28 -15.10 -6.11
N SER A 415 -16.49 -13.80 -6.38
CA SER A 415 -15.41 -12.89 -6.77
C SER A 415 -14.37 -12.70 -5.66
N GLY A 416 -14.81 -12.63 -4.40
CA GLY A 416 -13.94 -12.51 -3.23
C GLY A 416 -13.07 -13.75 -3.04
N ALA A 417 -13.64 -14.94 -3.22
CA ALA A 417 -12.90 -16.21 -3.20
C ALA A 417 -11.83 -16.26 -4.30
N VAL A 418 -12.15 -15.88 -5.54
CA VAL A 418 -11.18 -15.85 -6.65
C VAL A 418 -10.03 -14.89 -6.36
N LEU A 419 -10.31 -13.68 -5.85
CA LEU A 419 -9.28 -12.72 -5.46
C LEU A 419 -8.40 -13.28 -4.34
N ARG A 420 -9.02 -13.86 -3.32
CA ARG A 420 -8.35 -14.46 -2.16
C ARG A 420 -7.35 -15.52 -2.62
N ASP A 421 -7.79 -16.47 -3.45
CA ASP A 421 -6.96 -17.55 -3.96
C ASP A 421 -5.78 -17.02 -4.80
N MET A 422 -6.02 -16.02 -5.64
CA MET A 422 -4.96 -15.41 -6.45
C MET A 422 -3.87 -14.76 -5.56
N VAL A 423 -4.27 -13.98 -4.55
CA VAL A 423 -3.34 -13.27 -3.67
C VAL A 423 -2.61 -14.27 -2.75
N ILE A 424 -3.33 -15.25 -2.19
CA ILE A 424 -2.75 -16.32 -1.38
C ILE A 424 -1.68 -17.07 -2.18
N ARG A 425 -1.98 -17.45 -3.43
CA ARG A 425 -1.01 -18.10 -4.31
C ARG A 425 0.24 -17.26 -4.53
N LYS A 426 0.11 -15.93 -4.69
CA LYS A 426 1.26 -15.03 -4.83
C LYS A 426 2.11 -14.96 -3.56
N ILE A 427 1.47 -14.98 -2.39
CA ILE A 427 2.17 -15.07 -1.11
C ILE A 427 2.92 -16.40 -1.00
N ASP A 428 2.27 -17.51 -1.35
CA ASP A 428 2.88 -18.83 -1.30
C ASP A 428 4.03 -18.99 -2.31
N GLU A 429 3.92 -18.43 -3.51
CA GLU A 429 5.00 -18.35 -4.49
C GLU A 429 6.25 -17.67 -3.88
N GLU A 430 6.07 -16.54 -3.18
CA GLU A 430 7.17 -15.83 -2.52
C GLU A 430 7.74 -16.58 -1.31
N VAL A 431 6.90 -17.15 -0.44
CA VAL A 431 7.34 -17.97 0.70
C VAL A 431 8.14 -19.19 0.22
N ASN A 432 7.62 -19.92 -0.76
CA ASN A 432 8.27 -21.12 -1.30
C ASN A 432 9.58 -20.78 -2.03
N MET A 433 9.61 -19.67 -2.76
CA MET A 433 10.85 -19.16 -3.36
C MET A 433 11.90 -18.91 -2.27
N PHE A 434 11.54 -18.27 -1.17
CA PHE A 434 12.45 -17.95 -0.08
C PHE A 434 13.02 -19.24 0.55
N ILE A 435 12.14 -20.18 0.90
CA ILE A 435 12.52 -21.45 1.51
C ILE A 435 13.41 -22.26 0.56
N SER A 436 13.08 -22.33 -0.73
CA SER A 436 13.88 -23.05 -1.72
C SER A 436 15.30 -22.48 -1.85
N LYS A 437 15.44 -21.15 -1.87
CA LYS A 437 16.76 -20.48 -1.91
C LYS A 437 17.54 -20.67 -0.60
N LEU A 438 16.84 -20.68 0.53
CA LEU A 438 17.41 -20.96 1.84
C LEU A 438 17.94 -22.40 1.91
N ASP A 439 17.18 -23.38 1.43
CA ASP A 439 17.58 -24.80 1.39
C ASP A 439 18.78 -25.05 0.46
N GLN A 440 18.85 -24.34 -0.67
CA GLN A 440 20.02 -24.37 -1.58
C GLN A 440 21.29 -23.81 -0.93
N SER A 441 21.16 -22.96 0.08
CA SER A 441 22.28 -22.36 0.80
C SER A 441 22.86 -23.29 1.88
N LEU A 442 22.16 -24.39 2.20
CA LEU A 442 22.67 -25.38 3.14
C LEU A 442 23.80 -26.18 2.46
N PRO A 443 25.03 -26.18 2.99
CA PRO A 443 26.09 -27.00 2.41
C PRO A 443 25.64 -28.46 2.38
N ASN A 444 25.99 -29.18 1.31
CA ASN A 444 25.81 -30.64 1.17
C ASN A 444 26.61 -31.39 2.27
N LEU A 445 26.19 -31.28 3.52
CA LEU A 445 26.77 -31.89 4.71
C LEU A 445 26.65 -33.42 4.71
N THR A 446 25.95 -33.98 3.72
CA THR A 446 25.66 -35.40 3.59
C THR A 446 26.58 -36.16 2.64
N LYS A 447 27.63 -35.55 2.08
CA LYS A 447 28.73 -36.34 1.47
C LYS A 447 29.78 -36.62 2.53
N PRO A 448 29.77 -37.80 3.20
CA PRO A 448 30.90 -38.23 4.01
C PRO A 448 32.16 -38.16 3.13
N PRO A 449 33.31 -37.73 3.68
CA PRO A 449 34.54 -37.62 2.92
C PRO A 449 34.85 -38.97 2.26
N LYS A 450 34.72 -39.04 0.93
CA LYS A 450 35.17 -40.17 0.12
C LYS A 450 36.71 -40.23 0.24
N GLY A 451 37.22 -40.86 1.29
CA GLY A 451 38.67 -40.87 1.49
C GLY A 451 39.23 -41.40 2.81
N MET A 452 38.45 -42.14 3.63
CA MET A 452 39.03 -42.92 4.73
C MET A 452 38.63 -44.40 4.60
N GLU A 453 39.05 -45.02 3.50
CA GLU A 453 39.33 -46.46 3.52
C GLU A 453 40.47 -46.70 4.52
N ARG A 454 40.11 -47.02 5.76
CA ARG A 454 41.03 -47.58 6.75
C ARG A 454 41.57 -48.89 6.18
N LYS A 455 42.77 -48.86 5.58
CA LYS A 455 43.57 -50.05 5.31
C LYS A 455 43.86 -50.74 6.64
N SER A 456 43.07 -51.77 6.93
CA SER A 456 43.27 -52.71 8.03
C SER A 456 44.64 -53.39 7.90
N ARG A 457 45.67 -52.84 8.55
CA ARG A 457 46.97 -53.51 8.69
C ARG A 457 46.81 -54.73 9.61
N LYS A 458 46.68 -55.92 8.99
CA LYS A 458 46.87 -57.21 9.65
C LYS A 458 48.32 -57.28 10.20
N ARG A 459 48.49 -57.20 11.52
CA ARG A 459 49.73 -57.64 12.19
C ARG A 459 49.75 -59.17 12.21
N LYS A 460 50.58 -59.77 11.35
CA LYS A 460 51.02 -61.17 11.51
C LYS A 460 51.93 -61.25 12.74
N LYS A 461 51.55 -62.05 13.73
CA LYS A 461 52.49 -62.63 14.72
C LYS A 461 53.25 -63.76 14.03
N ALA A 462 54.58 -63.73 14.09
CA ALA A 462 55.43 -64.89 13.87
C ALA A 462 56.36 -65.04 15.08
N ARG A 463 56.62 -66.30 15.42
CA ARG A 463 57.38 -66.80 16.58
C ARG A 463 58.80 -66.27 16.65
#